data_AF-A0A1G1E9C7-F1
#
_entry.id   AF-A0A1G1E9C7-F1
#
_cell.length_a   1.000
_cell.length_b   1.000
_cell.length_c   1.000
_cell.angle_alpha   90.00
_cell.angle_beta   90.00
_cell.angle_gamma   90.00
#
_symmetry.space_group_name_H-M   'P 1'
#
loop_
_entity.id
_entity.type
_entity.pdbx_description
1 polymer ?
#
loop_
_entity_poly.entity_id
_entity_poly.type
_entity_poly.pdbx_seq_one_letter_code
_entity_poly.pdbx_strand_id
1 'polypeptide(L)'
;MGLRYSPHDIGDKTREIYHQILQSSKNITEGNFTRIGTDDLRTIFELYDRSFFDNFFTTNYVGKISFHLSKRMTSAGGKTLYRKGTKTFEIGLSTTLIFQSFHDGDREVKVNGVVCRDRLEAVLRIFEHEMIHLLEFALFEKSSCSQPQYKILSRNIFNHSDVMHQLITQKERAHKKYNLQVGDRVAFRLNGQTYNGILARITKRATVMVNNPGGHIMDSRGNRYVKWYVPVHFLGK
;
A
#
# COMPACT_ATOMS: atom_id res chain seq x y z
N MET A 1 25.89 -15.12 4.75
CA MET A 1 24.61 -15.83 4.49
C MET A 1 24.13 -15.43 3.12
N GLY A 2 24.20 -16.31 2.13
CA GLY A 2 23.73 -16.02 0.77
C GLY A 2 22.25 -16.31 0.65
N LEU A 3 21.39 -15.39 1.11
CA LEU A 3 19.93 -15.52 0.98
C LEU A 3 19.55 -15.41 -0.50
N ARG A 4 19.51 -16.54 -1.19
CA ARG A 4 19.13 -16.68 -2.60
C ARG A 4 18.39 -17.98 -2.80
N TYR A 5 17.20 -17.90 -3.37
CA TYR A 5 16.35 -19.04 -3.68
C TYR A 5 16.18 -19.15 -5.19
N SER A 6 15.94 -20.37 -5.69
CA SER A 6 15.57 -20.55 -7.10
C SER A 6 14.15 -20.03 -7.33
N PRO A 7 13.77 -19.61 -8.55
CA PRO A 7 12.38 -19.22 -8.85
C PRO A 7 11.36 -20.32 -8.52
N HIS A 8 11.76 -21.60 -8.65
CA HIS A 8 10.94 -22.74 -8.28
C HIS A 8 10.68 -22.79 -6.77
N ASP A 9 11.75 -22.72 -5.96
CA ASP A 9 11.63 -22.73 -4.49
C ASP A 9 10.80 -21.55 -3.97
N ILE A 10 11.00 -20.36 -4.55
CA ILE A 10 10.23 -19.17 -4.22
C ILE A 10 8.74 -19.41 -4.52
N GLY A 11 8.44 -19.97 -5.69
CA GLY A 11 7.08 -20.29 -6.10
C GLY A 11 6.40 -21.32 -5.19
N ASP A 12 7.11 -22.37 -4.79
CA ASP A 12 6.58 -23.41 -3.90
C ASP A 12 6.36 -22.88 -2.48
N LYS A 13 7.37 -22.22 -1.88
CA LYS A 13 7.25 -21.60 -0.56
C LYS A 13 6.09 -20.60 -0.51
N THR A 14 5.99 -19.77 -1.54
CA THR A 14 4.91 -18.77 -1.63
C THR A 14 3.52 -19.42 -1.71
N ARG A 15 3.38 -20.47 -2.51
CA ARG A 15 2.13 -21.21 -2.66
C ARG A 15 1.74 -21.90 -1.35
N GLU A 16 2.71 -22.47 -0.67
CA GLU A 16 2.52 -23.08 0.65
C GLU A 16 2.03 -22.05 1.67
N ILE A 17 2.69 -20.88 1.75
CA ILE A 17 2.26 -19.78 2.63
C ILE A 17 0.81 -19.37 2.30
N TYR A 18 0.48 -19.18 1.02
CA TYR A 18 -0.87 -18.85 0.58
C TYR A 18 -1.91 -19.86 1.11
N HIS A 19 -1.66 -21.16 0.93
CA HIS A 19 -2.58 -22.20 1.39
C HIS A 19 -2.66 -22.29 2.91
N GLN A 20 -1.53 -22.16 3.62
CA GLN A 20 -1.53 -22.17 5.09
C GLN A 20 -2.34 -21.00 5.67
N ILE A 21 -2.29 -19.82 5.04
CA ILE A 21 -3.14 -18.68 5.45
C ILE A 21 -4.62 -19.01 5.27
N LEU A 22 -5.02 -19.55 4.12
CA LEU A 22 -6.42 -19.92 3.87
C LEU A 22 -6.95 -20.98 4.86
N GLN A 23 -6.06 -21.86 5.33
CA GLN A 23 -6.43 -22.93 6.27
C GLN A 23 -6.46 -22.47 7.73
N SER A 24 -5.62 -21.51 8.11
CA SER A 24 -5.42 -21.14 9.52
C SER A 24 -6.09 -19.82 9.92
N SER A 25 -6.31 -18.91 8.97
CA SER A 25 -6.89 -17.60 9.26
C SER A 25 -8.40 -17.70 9.54
N LYS A 26 -8.85 -16.97 10.56
CA LYS A 26 -10.29 -16.79 10.84
C LYS A 26 -10.96 -15.76 9.93
N ASN A 27 -10.18 -14.90 9.26
CA ASN A 27 -10.69 -13.79 8.45
C ASN A 27 -10.47 -14.00 6.94
N ILE A 28 -9.36 -14.64 6.57
CA ILE A 28 -8.93 -14.87 5.20
C ILE A 28 -9.19 -16.34 4.84
N THR A 29 -10.42 -16.63 4.43
CA THR A 29 -10.85 -18.00 4.07
C THR A 29 -10.83 -18.26 2.57
N GLU A 30 -10.59 -17.22 1.76
CA GLU A 30 -10.50 -17.29 0.31
C GLU A 30 -9.54 -16.21 -0.23
N GLY A 31 -9.06 -16.36 -1.46
CA GLY A 31 -8.11 -15.43 -2.07
C GLY A 31 -8.63 -13.98 -2.14
N ASN A 32 -9.92 -13.81 -2.47
CA ASN A 32 -10.59 -12.51 -2.52
C ASN A 32 -11.35 -12.20 -1.22
N PHE A 33 -10.75 -12.50 -0.07
CA PHE A 33 -11.30 -12.27 1.27
C PHE A 33 -11.98 -10.89 1.45
N THR A 34 -12.95 -10.83 2.36
CA THR A 34 -13.72 -9.62 2.69
C THR A 34 -13.26 -8.95 3.99
N ARG A 35 -12.43 -9.64 4.79
CA ARG A 35 -11.93 -9.16 6.08
C ARG A 35 -10.47 -9.58 6.29
N ILE A 36 -9.73 -8.74 7.00
CA ILE A 36 -8.36 -8.99 7.42
C ILE A 36 -8.14 -8.31 8.77
N GLY A 37 -7.45 -8.99 9.69
CA GLY A 37 -7.05 -8.54 11.00
C GLY A 37 -5.53 -8.40 11.12
N THR A 38 -5.08 -7.81 12.23
CA THR A 38 -3.65 -7.70 12.54
C THR A 38 -3.02 -9.05 12.86
N ASP A 39 -3.79 -9.99 13.40
CA ASP A 39 -3.31 -11.35 13.67
C ASP A 39 -2.99 -12.10 12.37
N ASP A 40 -3.74 -11.83 11.29
CA ASP A 40 -3.43 -12.40 9.98
C ASP A 40 -2.08 -11.90 9.45
N LEU A 41 -1.75 -10.61 9.67
CA LEU A 41 -0.43 -10.07 9.30
C LEU A 41 0.69 -10.71 10.12
N ARG A 42 0.43 -11.00 11.40
CA ARG A 42 1.37 -11.70 12.26
C ARG A 42 1.61 -13.13 11.76
N THR A 43 0.55 -13.86 11.41
CA THR A 43 0.68 -15.21 10.85
C THR A 43 1.44 -15.18 9.52
N ILE A 44 1.12 -14.24 8.61
CA ILE A 44 1.87 -14.06 7.36
C ILE A 44 3.35 -13.84 7.65
N PHE A 45 3.67 -12.94 8.58
CA PHE A 45 5.05 -12.67 8.98
C PHE A 45 5.77 -13.92 9.48
N GLU A 46 5.18 -14.66 10.41
CA GLU A 46 5.77 -15.87 10.99
C GLU A 46 6.01 -16.95 9.93
N LEU A 47 5.07 -17.10 8.99
CA LEU A 47 5.22 -18.03 7.86
C LEU A 47 6.36 -17.62 6.93
N TYR A 48 6.50 -16.34 6.60
CA TYR A 48 7.62 -15.85 5.78
C TYR A 48 8.95 -15.97 6.51
N ASP A 49 9.02 -15.56 7.78
CA ASP A 49 10.23 -15.65 8.61
C ASP A 49 10.72 -17.10 8.70
N ARG A 50 9.82 -18.04 8.95
CA ARG A 50 10.14 -19.47 8.97
C ARG A 50 10.59 -19.98 7.60
N SER A 51 9.91 -19.62 6.52
CA SER A 51 10.14 -20.21 5.20
C SER A 51 11.33 -19.62 4.44
N PHE A 52 11.66 -18.34 4.66
CA PHE A 52 12.68 -17.60 3.90
C PHE A 52 13.83 -17.06 4.74
N PHE A 53 13.70 -17.06 6.06
CA PHE A 53 14.68 -16.44 6.95
C PHE A 53 15.07 -17.34 8.12
N ASP A 54 14.69 -18.62 8.10
CA ASP A 54 15.01 -19.62 9.12
C ASP A 54 14.70 -19.15 10.56
N ASN A 55 13.56 -18.46 10.74
CA ASN A 55 13.13 -17.87 12.01
C ASN A 55 14.06 -16.77 12.56
N PHE A 56 14.85 -16.12 11.69
CA PHE A 56 15.80 -15.09 12.08
C PHE A 56 15.12 -13.95 12.83
N PHE A 57 13.98 -13.43 12.34
CA PHE A 57 13.35 -12.28 12.98
C PHE A 57 12.63 -12.65 14.27
N THR A 58 11.88 -13.75 14.28
CA THR A 58 11.20 -14.27 15.47
C THR A 58 12.19 -14.66 16.57
N THR A 59 13.41 -15.04 16.23
CA THR A 59 14.48 -15.33 17.21
C THR A 59 15.17 -14.07 17.72
N ASN A 60 15.56 -13.14 16.84
CA ASN A 60 16.44 -12.03 17.20
C ASN A 60 15.70 -10.72 17.57
N TYR A 61 14.41 -10.63 17.22
CA TYR A 61 13.60 -9.42 17.38
C TYR A 61 12.26 -9.69 18.09
N VAL A 62 12.27 -10.64 19.04
CA VAL A 62 11.11 -10.94 19.91
C VAL A 62 10.56 -9.65 20.53
N GLY A 63 9.25 -9.42 20.37
CA GLY A 63 8.56 -8.26 20.92
C GLY A 63 8.91 -6.91 20.27
N LYS A 64 9.76 -6.89 19.24
CA LYS A 64 10.19 -5.66 18.57
C LYS A 64 9.48 -5.39 17.24
N ILE A 65 8.68 -6.32 16.75
CA ILE A 65 7.96 -6.21 15.47
C ILE A 65 6.46 -6.16 15.75
N SER A 66 5.82 -5.13 15.20
CA SER A 66 4.39 -4.85 15.36
C SER A 66 3.72 -4.67 14.00
N PHE A 67 2.40 -4.90 13.97
CA PHE A 67 1.61 -4.87 12.73
C PHE A 67 0.41 -3.95 12.87
N HIS A 68 0.04 -3.26 11.79
CA HIS A 68 -1.20 -2.49 11.75
C HIS A 68 -1.87 -2.51 10.37
N LEU A 69 -3.17 -2.20 10.37
CA LEU A 69 -3.95 -2.03 9.15
C LEU A 69 -4.36 -0.57 8.98
N SER A 70 -3.92 0.06 7.90
CA SER A 70 -4.21 1.45 7.60
C SER A 70 -5.44 1.59 6.71
N LYS A 71 -6.39 2.41 7.16
CA LYS A 71 -7.51 2.90 6.34
C LYS A 71 -7.19 4.24 5.66
N ARG A 72 -6.02 4.83 5.91
CA ARG A 72 -5.65 6.18 5.45
C ARG A 72 -4.58 6.17 4.35
N MET A 73 -3.85 5.07 4.22
CA MET A 73 -2.81 4.89 3.21
C MET A 73 -3.48 4.67 1.84
N THR A 74 -3.37 5.64 0.92
CA THR A 74 -4.05 5.59 -0.41
C THR A 74 -3.09 5.70 -1.59
N SER A 75 -1.78 5.67 -1.33
CA SER A 75 -0.72 5.80 -2.34
C SER A 75 0.28 4.65 -2.35
N ALA A 76 0.31 3.82 -1.31
CA ALA A 76 1.19 2.66 -1.17
C ALA A 76 0.39 1.50 -0.57
N GLY A 77 0.70 0.27 -0.99
CA GLY A 77 0.08 -0.94 -0.47
C GLY A 77 0.55 -1.31 0.94
N GLY A 78 1.81 -1.01 1.26
CA GLY A 78 2.44 -1.29 2.55
C GLY A 78 3.41 -0.19 2.96
N LYS A 79 3.86 -0.27 4.22
CA LYS A 79 4.97 0.53 4.74
C LYS A 79 5.60 -0.13 5.97
N THR A 80 6.92 -0.14 6.00
CA THR A 80 7.73 -0.48 7.17
C THR A 80 8.28 0.79 7.81
N LEU A 81 8.15 0.91 9.13
CA LEU A 81 8.75 1.96 9.94
C LEU A 81 9.79 1.34 10.89
N TYR A 82 10.98 1.93 10.94
CA TYR A 82 12.03 1.57 11.88
C TYR A 82 12.29 2.69 12.87
N ARG A 83 12.25 2.37 14.16
CA ARG A 83 12.57 3.29 15.26
C ARG A 83 13.95 2.96 15.81
N LYS A 84 14.96 3.70 15.34
CA LYS A 84 16.38 3.45 15.67
C LYS A 84 16.66 3.42 17.19
N GLY A 85 16.07 4.33 17.97
CA GLY A 85 16.32 4.41 19.41
C GLY A 85 15.90 3.17 20.21
N THR A 86 14.76 2.56 19.87
CA THR A 86 14.25 1.35 20.53
C THR A 86 14.51 0.08 19.74
N LYS A 87 15.10 0.19 18.54
CA LYS A 87 15.28 -0.89 17.57
C LYS A 87 13.99 -1.68 17.32
N THR A 88 12.87 -0.97 17.19
CA THR A 88 11.55 -1.56 16.93
C THR A 88 11.09 -1.30 15.50
N PHE A 89 10.24 -2.19 14.99
CA PHE A 89 9.71 -2.20 13.65
C PHE A 89 8.19 -2.23 13.67
N GLU A 90 7.59 -1.57 12.69
CA GLU A 90 6.16 -1.54 12.49
C GLU A 90 5.86 -1.74 11.01
N ILE A 91 5.16 -2.82 10.66
CA ILE A 91 4.74 -3.13 9.30
C ILE A 91 3.24 -2.84 9.18
N GLY A 92 2.88 -1.96 8.25
CA GLY A 92 1.50 -1.53 8.02
C GLY A 92 1.03 -1.81 6.61
N LEU A 93 -0.19 -2.35 6.44
CA LEU A 93 -0.80 -2.53 5.12
C LEU A 93 -2.00 -1.63 4.87
N SER A 94 -2.22 -1.23 3.62
CA SER A 94 -3.38 -0.46 3.19
C SER A 94 -4.59 -1.35 2.90
N THR A 95 -5.52 -1.41 3.84
CA THR A 95 -6.84 -2.02 3.59
C THR A 95 -7.58 -1.33 2.44
N THR A 96 -7.45 -0.01 2.31
CA THR A 96 -8.18 0.75 1.29
C THR A 96 -7.74 0.37 -0.13
N LEU A 97 -6.44 0.22 -0.38
CA LEU A 97 -5.97 -0.18 -1.72
C LEU A 97 -6.19 -1.67 -1.99
N ILE A 98 -6.00 -2.54 -0.99
CA ILE A 98 -6.23 -3.99 -1.14
C ILE A 98 -7.69 -4.27 -1.56
N PHE A 99 -8.67 -3.73 -0.84
CA PHE A 99 -10.08 -3.99 -1.16
C PHE A 99 -10.50 -3.39 -2.51
N GLN A 100 -10.01 -2.18 -2.80
CA GLN A 100 -10.36 -1.44 -4.01
C GLN A 100 -9.79 -2.07 -5.28
N SER A 101 -8.57 -2.60 -5.24
CA SER A 101 -7.87 -3.06 -6.46
C SER A 101 -8.53 -4.27 -7.13
N PHE A 102 -9.37 -5.00 -6.39
CA PHE A 102 -10.04 -6.21 -6.85
C PHE A 102 -11.56 -6.07 -6.81
N HIS A 103 -12.09 -4.84 -6.93
CA HIS A 103 -13.54 -4.60 -6.93
C HIS A 103 -14.12 -4.52 -8.35
N ASP A 104 -13.55 -3.67 -9.21
CA ASP A 104 -14.17 -3.29 -10.48
C ASP A 104 -13.57 -4.04 -11.71
N GLY A 105 -12.58 -4.92 -11.51
CA GLY A 105 -11.94 -5.69 -12.61
C GLY A 105 -11.27 -4.85 -13.70
N ASP A 106 -10.93 -3.59 -13.37
CA ASP A 106 -10.63 -2.55 -14.36
C ASP A 106 -9.33 -2.76 -15.15
N ARG A 107 -8.34 -3.41 -14.55
CA ARG A 107 -7.05 -3.78 -15.14
C ARG A 107 -6.34 -4.82 -14.29
N GLU A 108 -5.28 -5.42 -14.85
CA GLU A 108 -4.37 -6.28 -14.10
C GLU A 108 -3.73 -5.53 -12.92
N VAL A 109 -3.69 -6.20 -11.76
CA VAL A 109 -3.00 -5.71 -10.56
C VAL A 109 -1.63 -6.35 -10.50
N LYS A 110 -0.59 -5.51 -10.46
CA LYS A 110 0.81 -5.95 -10.40
C LYS A 110 1.47 -5.40 -9.13
N VAL A 111 2.18 -6.25 -8.39
CA VAL A 111 2.92 -5.86 -7.19
C VAL A 111 4.33 -6.40 -7.29
N ASN A 112 5.34 -5.53 -7.17
CA ASN A 112 6.76 -5.86 -7.33
C ASN A 112 7.09 -6.59 -8.64
N GLY A 113 6.32 -6.28 -9.68
CA GLY A 113 6.49 -6.89 -10.99
C GLY A 113 5.87 -8.30 -11.12
N VAL A 114 5.06 -8.73 -10.16
CA VAL A 114 4.30 -9.99 -10.20
C VAL A 114 2.81 -9.70 -10.33
N VAL A 115 2.16 -10.39 -11.27
CA VAL A 115 0.70 -10.31 -11.46
C VAL A 115 -0.01 -10.97 -10.29
N CYS A 116 -0.98 -10.27 -9.70
CA CYS A 116 -1.78 -10.76 -8.59
C CYS A 116 -3.21 -11.02 -9.07
N ARG A 117 -3.69 -12.24 -8.86
CA ARG A 117 -5.01 -12.73 -9.27
C ARG A 117 -6.10 -12.40 -8.25
N ASP A 118 -5.71 -12.25 -6.99
CA ASP A 118 -6.62 -11.95 -5.89
C ASP A 118 -5.97 -11.06 -4.82
N ARG A 119 -6.78 -10.69 -3.82
CA ARG A 119 -6.35 -9.83 -2.70
C ARG A 119 -5.25 -10.48 -1.87
N LEU A 120 -5.30 -11.79 -1.65
CA LEU A 120 -4.30 -12.49 -0.83
C LEU A 120 -2.95 -12.50 -1.54
N GLU A 121 -2.88 -12.81 -2.83
CA GLU A 121 -1.63 -12.70 -3.60
C GLU A 121 -1.05 -11.29 -3.52
N ALA A 122 -1.88 -10.26 -3.69
CA ALA A 122 -1.44 -8.87 -3.57
C ALA A 122 -0.90 -8.56 -2.16
N VAL A 123 -1.59 -9.02 -1.11
CA VAL A 123 -1.13 -8.86 0.28
C VAL A 123 0.23 -9.53 0.47
N LEU A 124 0.40 -10.77 0.03
CA LEU A 124 1.65 -11.51 0.18
C LEU A 124 2.79 -10.82 -0.56
N ARG A 125 2.58 -10.35 -1.81
CA ARG A 125 3.60 -9.59 -2.56
C ARG A 125 3.96 -8.27 -1.88
N ILE A 126 2.99 -7.53 -1.34
CA ILE A 126 3.28 -6.31 -0.57
C ILE A 126 4.07 -6.68 0.68
N PHE A 127 3.70 -7.76 1.36
CA PHE A 127 4.39 -8.18 2.58
C PHE A 127 5.85 -8.56 2.31
N GLU A 128 6.13 -9.26 1.21
CA GLU A 128 7.48 -9.55 0.74
C GLU A 128 8.30 -8.26 0.56
N HIS A 129 7.71 -7.19 -0.01
CA HIS A 129 8.36 -5.87 -0.11
C HIS A 129 8.78 -5.34 1.25
N GLU A 130 7.86 -5.39 2.22
CA GLU A 130 8.09 -4.91 3.57
C GLU A 130 9.10 -5.78 4.33
N MET A 131 9.16 -7.09 4.06
CA MET A 131 10.17 -7.99 4.64
C MET A 131 11.58 -7.65 4.16
N ILE A 132 11.77 -7.20 2.91
CA ILE A 132 13.08 -6.72 2.46
C ILE A 132 13.47 -5.42 3.16
N HIS A 133 12.53 -4.50 3.38
CA HIS A 133 12.77 -3.30 4.18
C HIS A 133 13.18 -3.66 5.62
N LEU A 134 12.45 -4.58 6.24
CA LEU A 134 12.76 -5.09 7.57
C LEU A 134 14.19 -5.67 7.64
N LEU A 135 14.58 -6.49 6.65
CA LEU A 135 15.91 -7.07 6.56
C LEU A 135 17.00 -6.00 6.41
N GLU A 136 16.83 -5.03 5.51
CA GLU A 136 17.81 -3.95 5.33
C GLU A 136 17.96 -3.10 6.60
N PHE A 137 16.86 -2.78 7.29
CA PHE A 137 16.96 -2.07 8.56
C PHE A 137 17.65 -2.91 9.66
N ALA A 138 17.37 -4.22 9.72
CA ALA A 138 18.00 -5.12 10.68
C ALA A 138 19.52 -5.22 10.47
N LEU A 139 19.98 -5.25 9.21
CA LEU A 139 21.39 -5.42 8.87
C LEU A 139 22.18 -4.10 8.77
N PHE A 140 21.53 -3.02 8.31
CA PHE A 140 22.21 -1.77 7.91
C PHE A 140 21.65 -0.52 8.58
N GLU A 141 20.59 -0.63 9.40
CA GLU A 141 19.87 0.48 10.04
C GLU A 141 19.26 1.51 9.08
N LYS A 142 19.29 1.24 7.77
CA LYS A 142 18.73 2.06 6.70
C LYS A 142 18.18 1.16 5.61
N SER A 143 17.19 1.65 4.86
CA SER A 143 16.61 0.91 3.75
C SER A 143 16.05 1.84 2.70
N SER A 144 16.09 1.43 1.43
CA SER A 144 15.50 2.19 0.32
C SER A 144 15.28 1.33 -0.91
N CYS A 145 14.02 1.19 -1.35
CA CYS A 145 13.66 0.35 -2.50
C CYS A 145 14.23 0.84 -3.84
N SER A 146 14.65 2.11 -3.92
CA SER A 146 15.33 2.65 -5.09
C SER A 146 16.77 2.16 -5.25
N GLN A 147 17.40 1.67 -4.18
CA GLN A 147 18.82 1.33 -4.16
C GLN A 147 19.10 -0.05 -4.77
N PRO A 148 20.28 -0.26 -5.41
CA PRO A 148 20.63 -1.55 -6.01
C PRO A 148 20.60 -2.72 -5.03
N GLN A 149 21.03 -2.49 -3.79
CA GLN A 149 21.05 -3.50 -2.73
C GLN A 149 19.67 -4.10 -2.49
N TYR A 150 18.65 -3.25 -2.25
CA TYR A 150 17.28 -3.67 -2.07
C TYR A 150 16.80 -4.52 -3.26
N LYS A 151 17.03 -4.04 -4.49
CA LYS A 151 16.60 -4.73 -5.71
C LYS A 151 17.25 -6.11 -5.85
N ILE A 152 18.52 -6.24 -5.48
CA ILE A 152 19.23 -7.53 -5.48
C ILE A 152 18.61 -8.48 -4.44
N LEU A 153 18.37 -8.01 -3.21
CA LEU A 153 17.74 -8.82 -2.16
C LEU A 153 16.33 -9.26 -2.57
N SER A 154 15.51 -8.32 -3.01
CA SER A 154 14.14 -8.55 -3.48
C SER A 154 14.07 -9.54 -4.64
N ARG A 155 15.01 -9.47 -5.60
CA ARG A 155 15.14 -10.46 -6.68
C ARG A 155 15.62 -11.82 -6.18
N ASN A 156 16.61 -11.87 -5.31
CA ASN A 156 17.20 -13.13 -4.84
C ASN A 156 16.28 -13.91 -3.90
N ILE A 157 15.48 -13.21 -3.09
CA ILE A 157 14.65 -13.81 -2.05
C ILE A 157 13.24 -14.08 -2.57
N PHE A 158 12.68 -13.19 -3.39
CA PHE A 158 11.28 -13.26 -3.82
C PHE A 158 11.07 -13.17 -5.34
N ASN A 159 12.14 -13.15 -6.14
CA ASN A 159 12.08 -13.08 -7.61
C ASN A 159 11.28 -11.87 -8.14
N HIS A 160 11.28 -10.76 -7.41
CA HIS A 160 10.65 -9.52 -7.85
C HIS A 160 11.42 -8.89 -9.02
N SER A 161 10.67 -8.27 -9.94
CA SER A 161 11.22 -7.57 -11.11
C SER A 161 11.02 -6.06 -11.07
N ASP A 162 10.25 -5.57 -10.09
CA ASP A 162 9.96 -4.16 -9.86
C ASP A 162 9.82 -3.94 -8.33
N VAL A 163 9.74 -2.68 -7.90
CA VAL A 163 9.55 -2.28 -6.50
C VAL A 163 8.25 -1.50 -6.29
N MET A 164 7.41 -1.41 -7.32
CA MET A 164 6.17 -0.64 -7.30
C MET A 164 4.96 -1.49 -6.90
N HIS A 165 4.08 -0.88 -6.11
CA HIS A 165 2.75 -1.38 -5.80
C HIS A 165 1.76 -0.83 -6.83
N GLN A 166 1.61 -1.47 -7.99
CA GLN A 166 0.70 -1.02 -9.06
C GLN A 166 -0.76 -1.39 -8.75
N LEU A 167 -1.21 -1.04 -7.54
CA LEU A 167 -2.58 -1.17 -7.06
C LEU A 167 -3.48 -0.08 -7.66
N ILE A 168 -4.78 -0.32 -7.74
CA ILE A 168 -5.72 0.65 -8.30
C ILE A 168 -5.94 1.77 -7.27
N THR A 169 -5.54 2.99 -7.61
CA THR A 169 -5.64 4.14 -6.71
C THR A 169 -6.97 4.89 -6.87
N GLN A 170 -7.35 5.69 -5.86
CA GLN A 170 -8.53 6.55 -5.96
C GLN A 170 -8.43 7.59 -7.08
N LYS A 171 -7.22 8.06 -7.40
CA LYS A 171 -6.97 8.94 -8.54
C LYS A 171 -7.34 8.26 -9.85
N GLU A 172 -6.89 7.02 -10.03
CA GLU A 172 -7.16 6.21 -11.22
C GLU A 172 -8.66 5.96 -11.40
N ARG A 173 -9.36 5.57 -10.33
CA ARG A 173 -10.82 5.40 -10.38
C ARG A 173 -11.56 6.70 -10.67
N ALA A 174 -11.12 7.81 -10.07
CA ALA A 174 -11.73 9.12 -10.32
C ALA A 174 -11.58 9.54 -11.79
N HIS A 175 -10.41 9.28 -12.37
CA HIS A 175 -10.17 9.50 -13.79
C HIS A 175 -11.08 8.62 -14.65
N LYS A 176 -11.09 7.30 -14.43
CA LYS A 176 -11.85 6.36 -15.26
C LYS A 176 -13.37 6.58 -15.16
N LYS A 177 -13.88 6.82 -13.95
CA LYS A 177 -15.33 6.87 -13.69
C LYS A 177 -15.95 8.26 -13.85
N TYR A 178 -15.21 9.32 -13.51
CA TYR A 178 -15.73 10.69 -13.50
C TYR A 178 -14.98 11.64 -14.44
N ASN A 179 -13.98 11.15 -15.19
CA ASN A 179 -13.10 11.96 -16.02
C ASN A 179 -12.43 13.11 -15.23
N LEU A 180 -12.06 12.85 -13.96
CA LEU A 180 -11.45 13.81 -13.05
C LEU A 180 -9.97 13.53 -12.80
N GLN A 181 -9.15 14.56 -12.85
CA GLN A 181 -7.72 14.57 -12.59
C GLN A 181 -7.34 15.76 -11.69
N VAL A 182 -6.22 15.62 -10.97
CA VAL A 182 -5.66 16.74 -10.20
C VAL A 182 -5.25 17.85 -11.17
N GLY A 183 -5.68 19.08 -10.89
CA GLY A 183 -5.51 20.25 -11.75
C GLY A 183 -6.80 20.69 -12.44
N ASP A 184 -7.81 19.81 -12.52
CA ASP A 184 -9.08 20.14 -13.17
C ASP A 184 -9.80 21.30 -12.46
N ARG A 185 -10.45 22.16 -13.25
CA ARG A 185 -11.49 23.06 -12.74
C ARG A 185 -12.75 22.24 -12.50
N VAL A 186 -13.32 22.36 -11.31
CA VAL A 186 -14.49 21.61 -10.89
C VAL A 186 -15.48 22.49 -10.15
N ALA A 187 -16.74 22.11 -10.20
CA ALA A 187 -17.83 22.72 -9.46
C ALA A 187 -18.50 21.70 -8.54
N PHE A 188 -19.01 22.16 -7.40
CA PHE A 188 -19.90 21.37 -6.54
C PHE A 188 -20.96 22.27 -5.91
N ARG A 189 -22.08 21.67 -5.52
CA ARG A 189 -23.19 22.36 -4.85
C ARG A 189 -23.24 22.02 -3.36
N LEU A 190 -23.43 23.04 -2.52
CA LEU A 190 -23.69 22.90 -1.10
C LEU A 190 -24.69 23.98 -0.69
N ASN A 191 -25.76 23.59 0.02
CA ASN A 191 -26.81 24.49 0.49
C ASN A 191 -27.38 25.41 -0.61
N GLY A 192 -27.59 24.88 -1.81
CA GLY A 192 -28.09 25.63 -2.97
C GLY A 192 -27.06 26.54 -3.67
N GLN A 193 -25.89 26.75 -3.07
CA GLN A 193 -24.81 27.54 -3.67
C GLN A 193 -23.85 26.66 -4.47
N THR A 194 -23.39 27.17 -5.62
CA THR A 194 -22.36 26.50 -6.43
C THR A 194 -20.99 27.10 -6.12
N TYR A 195 -20.02 26.23 -5.86
CA TYR A 195 -18.64 26.60 -5.59
C TYR A 195 -17.75 26.07 -6.71
N ASN A 196 -16.95 26.96 -7.30
CA ASN A 196 -15.99 26.64 -8.34
C ASN A 196 -14.57 26.63 -7.75
N GLY A 197 -13.75 25.67 -8.16
CA GLY A 197 -12.38 25.59 -7.69
C GLY A 197 -11.50 24.67 -8.51
N ILE A 198 -10.28 24.47 -8.02
CA ILE A 198 -9.27 23.62 -8.66
C ILE A 198 -9.11 22.34 -7.83
N LEU A 199 -9.21 21.19 -8.48
CA LEU A 199 -9.02 19.89 -7.85
C LEU A 199 -7.55 19.67 -7.50
N ALA A 200 -7.16 19.85 -6.24
CA ALA A 200 -5.76 19.77 -5.80
C ALA A 200 -5.32 18.35 -5.39
N ARG A 201 -6.23 17.50 -4.93
CA ARG A 201 -5.90 16.14 -4.52
C ARG A 201 -7.12 15.22 -4.62
N ILE A 202 -6.90 13.96 -4.96
CA ILE A 202 -7.92 12.90 -4.91
C ILE A 202 -7.42 11.81 -3.95
N THR A 203 -8.18 11.58 -2.88
CA THR A 203 -8.00 10.50 -1.90
C THR A 203 -9.34 9.77 -1.73
N LYS A 204 -9.76 9.43 -0.50
CA LYS A 204 -11.16 9.06 -0.23
C LYS A 204 -12.14 10.18 -0.55
N ARG A 205 -11.72 11.44 -0.37
CA ARG A 205 -12.41 12.66 -0.82
C ARG A 205 -11.47 13.45 -1.71
N ALA A 206 -12.05 14.26 -2.60
CA ALA A 206 -11.34 15.28 -3.34
C ALA A 206 -11.06 16.49 -2.44
N THR A 207 -9.89 17.09 -2.59
CA THR A 207 -9.58 18.41 -2.05
C THR A 207 -9.71 19.44 -3.17
N VAL A 208 -10.67 20.35 -3.05
CA VAL A 208 -10.92 21.42 -4.01
C VAL A 208 -10.46 22.74 -3.41
N MET A 209 -9.67 23.49 -4.18
CA MET A 209 -9.18 24.82 -3.85
C MET A 209 -10.14 25.85 -4.42
N VAL A 210 -10.99 26.42 -3.56
CA VAL A 210 -12.00 27.42 -3.95
C VAL A 210 -11.41 28.79 -3.72
N ASN A 211 -11.44 29.66 -4.74
CA ASN A 211 -10.94 31.02 -4.62
C ASN A 211 -11.73 31.77 -3.54
N ASN A 212 -11.00 32.36 -2.59
CA ASN A 212 -11.57 33.14 -1.51
C ASN A 212 -10.51 34.16 -1.05
N PRO A 213 -10.77 35.48 -1.15
CA PRO A 213 -9.84 36.52 -0.72
C PRO A 213 -9.40 36.42 0.76
N GLY A 214 -10.22 35.85 1.63
CA GLY A 214 -9.87 35.58 3.04
C GLY A 214 -9.11 34.27 3.26
N GLY A 215 -8.81 33.52 2.20
CA GLY A 215 -8.15 32.23 2.27
C GLY A 215 -6.73 32.31 2.84
N HIS A 216 -6.33 31.28 3.58
CA HIS A 216 -4.99 31.15 4.16
C HIS A 216 -3.95 30.57 3.19
N ILE A 217 -4.39 30.04 2.04
CA ILE A 217 -3.51 29.44 1.05
C ILE A 217 -3.38 30.41 -0.11
N MET A 218 -2.16 30.83 -0.42
CA MET A 218 -1.87 31.79 -1.47
C MET A 218 -1.05 31.13 -2.58
N ASP A 219 -1.40 31.39 -3.84
CA ASP A 219 -0.56 31.00 -4.99
C ASP A 219 0.54 32.03 -5.28
N SER A 220 1.42 31.71 -6.22
CA SER A 220 2.52 32.61 -6.64
C SER A 220 2.05 33.92 -7.29
N ARG A 221 0.76 34.02 -7.65
CA ARG A 221 0.15 35.21 -8.24
C ARG A 221 -0.65 36.03 -7.20
N GLY A 222 -0.63 35.62 -5.93
CA GLY A 222 -1.33 36.31 -4.85
C GLY A 222 -2.80 35.93 -4.68
N ASN A 223 -3.34 35.00 -5.48
CA ASN A 223 -4.72 34.55 -5.29
C ASN A 223 -4.81 33.69 -4.03
N ARG A 224 -5.90 33.86 -3.28
CA ARG A 224 -6.14 33.16 -2.03
C ARG A 224 -7.24 32.11 -2.18
N TYR A 225 -7.10 31.02 -1.43
CA TYR A 225 -7.96 29.85 -1.53
C TYR A 225 -8.28 29.26 -0.16
N VAL A 226 -9.44 28.62 -0.09
CA VAL A 226 -9.85 27.74 1.02
C VAL A 226 -9.94 26.29 0.52
N LYS A 227 -9.57 25.34 1.40
CA LYS A 227 -9.65 23.90 1.11
C LYS A 227 -11.03 23.37 1.41
N TRP A 228 -11.63 22.70 0.44
CA TRP A 228 -12.86 21.96 0.60
C TRP A 228 -12.63 20.46 0.41
N TYR A 229 -13.23 19.64 1.27
CA TYR A 229 -13.18 18.18 1.16
C TYR A 229 -14.51 17.66 0.62
N VAL A 230 -14.55 17.31 -0.66
CA VAL A 230 -15.80 16.99 -1.37
C VAL A 230 -15.76 15.52 -1.83
N PRO A 231 -16.82 14.72 -1.65
CA PRO A 231 -16.94 13.41 -2.30
C PRO A 231 -16.77 13.54 -3.81
N VAL A 232 -16.00 12.65 -4.44
CA VAL A 232 -15.65 12.76 -5.87
C VAL A 232 -16.90 12.77 -6.77
N HIS A 233 -17.94 12.02 -6.41
CA HIS A 233 -19.19 11.93 -7.17
C HIS A 233 -20.07 13.19 -7.11
N PHE A 234 -19.75 14.18 -6.25
CA PHE A 234 -20.42 15.48 -6.24
C PHE A 234 -19.70 16.54 -7.08
N LEU A 235 -18.56 16.20 -7.68
CA LEU A 235 -17.82 17.12 -8.54
C LEU A 235 -18.32 17.00 -9.98
N GLY A 236 -18.62 18.14 -10.58
CA GLY A 236 -18.80 18.29 -12.03
C GLY A 236 -17.62 19.06 -12.65
N LYS A 237 -17.32 18.79 -13.91
CA LYS A 237 -16.49 19.65 -14.75
C LYS A 237 -17.32 20.76 -15.37
#